data_AF-A0A836TAF4-F1
#
_entry.id   AF-A0A836TAF4-F1
#
_cell.length_a   1.000
_cell.length_b   1.000
_cell.length_c   1.000
_cell.angle_alpha   90.00
_cell.angle_beta   90.00
_cell.angle_gamma   90.00
#
_symmetry.space_group_name_H-M   'P 1'
#
loop_
_entity.id
_entity.type
_entity.pdbx_description
1 polymer ?
#
loop_
_entity_poly.entity_id
_entity_poly.type
_entity_poly.pdbx_seq_one_letter_code
_entity_poly.pdbx_strand_id
1 'polypeptide(L)'
;MTIPGDAENRRWVEASGNNQSLADELRPALIAFVSFSPGGEANIEGTGFITAGDPKAAVVVTAKHALIEGAFRTQFPHPKFDPSSLFIPKKLTKPSIEPKDMKILWMDSNSGLMMDVWHLNYNDTSDIACCVVTFQKSDEGRFKPSSIPIDTMVPCEGELIHMVSLDNLTHSTVHLGNDKRMKLSRRMSIRCGVVTGVYPKGFRQYRWTCFTTSIPAEPGMSGGLVALPEAGKTVAA
;
A
#
# COMPACT_ATOMS: atom_id res chain seq x y z
N MET A 1 -11.57 -22.81 -12.17
CA MET A 1 -11.37 -21.98 -13.37
C MET A 1 -9.87 -21.85 -13.58
N THR A 2 -9.39 -22.10 -14.79
CA THR A 2 -7.96 -22.10 -15.13
C THR A 2 -7.55 -20.70 -15.60
N ILE A 3 -6.40 -20.19 -15.15
CA ILE A 3 -5.89 -18.90 -15.64
C ILE A 3 -5.47 -19.06 -17.11
N PRO A 4 -5.93 -18.21 -18.04
CA PRO A 4 -5.51 -18.30 -19.44
C PRO A 4 -3.98 -18.19 -19.57
N GLY A 5 -3.35 -19.10 -20.33
CA GLY A 5 -1.91 -19.12 -20.56
C GLY A 5 -1.09 -19.88 -19.50
N ASP A 6 -1.66 -20.22 -18.33
CA ASP A 6 -0.90 -20.88 -17.27
C ASP A 6 -0.80 -22.41 -17.46
N ALA A 7 0.33 -22.87 -17.99
CA ALA A 7 0.61 -24.30 -18.23
C ALA A 7 0.59 -25.17 -16.95
N GLU A 8 0.85 -24.58 -15.78
CA GLU A 8 0.88 -25.28 -14.49
C GLU A 8 -0.51 -25.37 -13.82
N ASN A 9 -1.54 -24.76 -14.42
CA ASN A 9 -2.90 -24.73 -13.91
C ASN A 9 -2.98 -24.26 -12.43
N ARG A 10 -2.15 -23.27 -12.09
CA ARG A 10 -2.13 -22.64 -10.78
C ARG A 10 -3.38 -21.78 -10.61
N ARG A 11 -3.69 -21.51 -9.34
CA ARG A 11 -4.80 -20.62 -8.99
C ARG A 11 -4.40 -19.15 -9.03
N TRP A 12 -3.11 -18.83 -9.15
CA TRP A 12 -2.56 -17.49 -9.33
C TRP A 12 -1.19 -17.57 -10.00
N VAL A 13 -0.75 -16.49 -10.64
CA VAL A 13 0.59 -16.38 -11.28
C VAL A 13 1.22 -15.01 -11.00
N GLU A 14 2.54 -14.96 -10.83
CA GLU A 14 3.30 -13.71 -10.74
C GLU A 14 3.70 -13.25 -12.14
N ALA A 15 3.32 -12.02 -12.49
CA ALA A 15 3.34 -11.49 -13.84
C ALA A 15 4.27 -10.28 -14.01
N SER A 16 4.78 -9.71 -12.92
CA SER A 16 5.61 -8.48 -12.96
C SER A 16 6.84 -8.60 -13.87
N GLY A 17 7.53 -9.75 -13.86
CA GLY A 17 8.75 -9.96 -14.64
C GLY A 17 8.51 -10.20 -16.14
N ASN A 18 7.32 -10.67 -16.51
CA ASN A 18 6.99 -11.01 -17.90
C ASN A 18 6.26 -9.87 -18.63
N ASN A 19 5.81 -8.83 -17.92
CA ASN A 19 5.18 -7.65 -18.51
C ASN A 19 5.77 -6.35 -17.95
N GLN A 20 7.01 -6.06 -18.36
CA GLN A 20 7.73 -4.85 -17.91
C GLN A 20 7.01 -3.56 -18.32
N SER A 21 6.33 -3.54 -19.46
CA SER A 21 5.56 -2.37 -19.92
C SER A 21 4.44 -2.01 -18.95
N LEU A 22 3.66 -3.01 -18.50
CA LEU A 22 2.61 -2.80 -17.51
C LEU A 22 3.20 -2.41 -16.15
N ALA A 23 4.33 -3.00 -15.77
CA ALA A 23 5.02 -2.63 -14.55
C ALA A 23 5.48 -1.16 -14.58
N ASP A 24 6.02 -0.69 -15.70
CA ASP A 24 6.47 0.68 -15.88
C ASP A 24 5.32 1.69 -15.90
N GLU A 25 4.16 1.30 -16.44
CA GLU A 25 2.92 2.11 -16.43
C GLU A 25 2.37 2.30 -15.01
N LEU A 26 2.35 1.24 -14.21
CA LEU A 26 1.71 1.25 -12.88
C LEU A 26 2.64 1.71 -11.76
N ARG A 27 3.96 1.59 -11.92
CA ARG A 27 4.94 1.95 -10.87
C ARG A 27 4.80 3.39 -10.35
N PRO A 28 4.60 4.43 -11.19
CA PRO A 28 4.43 5.80 -10.71
C PRO A 28 3.13 6.04 -9.94
N ALA A 29 2.20 5.08 -9.91
CA ALA A 29 1.00 5.15 -9.09
C ALA A 29 1.18 4.51 -7.71
N LEU A 30 2.20 3.67 -7.51
CA LEU A 30 2.45 2.97 -6.25
C LEU A 30 3.35 3.74 -5.31
N ILE A 31 3.04 3.65 -4.02
CA ILE A 31 3.84 4.24 -2.96
C ILE A 31 4.05 3.26 -1.81
N ALA A 32 5.13 3.44 -1.06
CA ALA A 32 5.40 2.71 0.17
C ALA A 32 5.28 3.64 1.38
N PHE A 33 4.67 3.15 2.46
CA PHE A 33 4.62 3.87 3.72
C PHE A 33 5.85 3.55 4.55
N VAL A 34 6.52 4.60 5.04
CA VAL A 34 7.67 4.48 5.92
C VAL A 34 7.34 5.24 7.21
N SER A 35 7.48 4.56 8.34
CA SER A 35 7.38 5.20 9.64
C SER A 35 8.73 5.14 10.36
N PHE A 36 8.93 6.00 11.34
CA PHE A 36 10.17 6.06 12.11
C PHE A 36 9.89 5.79 13.58
N SER A 37 10.69 4.91 14.16
CA SER A 37 10.65 4.66 15.61
C SER A 37 11.16 5.89 16.37
N PRO A 38 10.95 5.98 17.71
CA PRO A 38 11.55 7.05 18.51
C PRO A 38 13.08 7.11 18.44
N GLY A 39 13.76 5.98 18.19
CA GLY A 39 15.20 5.92 17.89
C GLY A 39 15.56 6.36 16.47
N GLY A 40 14.54 6.62 15.65
CA GLY A 40 14.59 6.98 14.24
C GLY A 40 15.08 5.84 13.35
N GLU A 41 14.78 4.60 13.72
CA GLU A 41 14.86 3.45 12.81
C GLU A 41 13.65 3.48 11.88
N ALA A 42 13.87 3.27 10.60
CA ALA A 42 12.80 3.27 9.61
C ALA A 42 12.14 1.89 9.58
N ASN A 43 10.82 1.85 9.42
CA ASN A 43 10.07 0.63 9.14
C ASN A 43 9.15 0.88 7.95
N ILE A 44 8.98 -0.15 7.11
CA ILE A 44 8.11 -0.08 5.94
C ILE A 44 6.82 -0.80 6.28
N GLU A 45 5.71 -0.09 6.19
CA GLU A 45 4.46 -0.51 6.81
C GLU A 45 3.47 -1.14 5.81
N GLY A 46 3.62 -0.83 4.53
CA GLY A 46 2.76 -1.38 3.48
C GLY A 46 2.81 -0.58 2.18
N THR A 47 1.90 -0.94 1.29
CA THR A 47 1.72 -0.32 -0.02
C THR A 47 0.52 0.61 0.00
N GLY A 48 0.56 1.65 -0.81
CA GLY A 48 -0.62 2.40 -1.22
C GLY A 48 -0.56 2.73 -2.70
N PHE A 49 -1.62 3.38 -3.19
CA PHE A 49 -1.66 3.88 -4.56
C PHE A 49 -2.29 5.27 -4.63
N ILE A 50 -1.90 6.01 -5.66
CA ILE A 50 -2.34 7.39 -5.91
C ILE A 50 -3.67 7.35 -6.67
N THR A 51 -4.69 8.00 -6.12
CA THR A 51 -6.02 8.08 -6.74
C THR A 51 -6.26 9.40 -7.47
N ALA A 52 -5.56 10.44 -7.04
CA ALA A 52 -5.54 11.74 -7.68
C ALA A 52 -4.21 12.42 -7.35
N GLY A 53 -3.62 13.14 -8.29
CA GLY A 53 -2.40 13.87 -8.02
C GLY A 53 -2.05 14.84 -9.11
N ASP A 54 -1.32 15.88 -8.71
CA ASP A 54 -0.64 16.81 -9.58
C ASP A 54 0.84 16.86 -9.17
N PRO A 55 1.68 17.64 -9.86
CA PRO A 55 3.09 17.75 -9.48
C PRO A 55 3.34 18.29 -8.07
N LYS A 56 2.35 18.85 -7.35
CA LYS A 56 2.43 19.47 -6.01
C LYS A 56 1.98 18.56 -4.88
N ALA A 57 0.91 17.83 -5.10
CA ALA A 57 0.33 16.97 -4.09
C ALA A 57 -0.35 15.76 -4.72
N ALA A 58 -0.50 14.71 -3.91
CA ALA A 58 -1.27 13.55 -4.29
C ALA A 58 -2.17 13.09 -3.14
N VAL A 59 -3.30 12.53 -3.52
CA VAL A 59 -4.20 11.77 -2.66
C VAL A 59 -3.88 10.30 -2.83
N VAL A 60 -3.59 9.65 -1.72
CA VAL A 60 -3.12 8.28 -1.65
C VAL A 60 -4.09 7.46 -0.81
N VAL A 61 -4.41 6.26 -1.28
CA VAL A 61 -5.23 5.29 -0.55
C VAL A 61 -4.39 4.08 -0.17
N THR A 62 -4.67 3.53 1.01
CA THR A 62 -4.06 2.32 1.56
C THR A 62 -5.00 1.61 2.52
N ALA A 63 -4.56 0.49 3.08
CA ALA A 63 -5.28 -0.22 4.13
C ALA A 63 -5.08 0.46 5.50
N LYS A 64 -6.14 0.59 6.29
CA LYS A 64 -6.04 1.17 7.64
C LYS A 64 -5.11 0.34 8.53
N HIS A 65 -5.20 -0.99 8.48
CA HIS A 65 -4.34 -1.85 9.31
C HIS A 65 -2.85 -1.66 9.00
N ALA A 66 -2.45 -1.36 7.76
CA ALA A 66 -1.06 -1.06 7.43
C ALA A 66 -0.54 0.14 8.25
N LEU A 67 -1.40 1.13 8.49
CA LEU A 67 -1.04 2.31 9.27
C LEU A 67 -1.15 2.06 10.78
N ILE A 68 -2.20 1.39 11.24
CA ILE A 68 -2.49 1.23 12.67
C ILE A 68 -1.70 0.08 13.31
N GLU A 69 -1.48 -1.01 12.58
CA GLU A 69 -0.70 -2.14 13.09
C GLU A 69 0.79 -1.97 12.77
N GLY A 70 1.12 -1.29 11.68
CA GLY A 70 2.49 -0.93 11.31
C GLY A 70 2.93 0.39 11.94
N ALA A 71 2.60 1.51 11.29
CA ALA A 71 3.13 2.83 11.62
C ALA A 71 2.90 3.26 13.08
N PHE A 72 1.70 3.04 13.63
CA PHE A 72 1.42 3.38 15.02
C PHE A 72 2.26 2.56 16.00
N ARG A 73 2.46 1.26 15.76
CA ARG A 73 3.31 0.42 16.64
C ARG A 73 4.78 0.82 16.54
N THR A 74 5.23 1.24 15.37
CA THR A 74 6.58 1.77 15.21
C THR A 74 6.77 3.09 15.96
N GLN A 75 5.82 4.04 15.84
CA GLN A 75 5.89 5.33 16.53
C GLN A 75 5.71 5.20 18.06
N PHE A 76 4.89 4.23 18.50
CA PHE A 76 4.53 4.02 19.90
C PHE A 76 4.73 2.53 20.31
N PRO A 77 5.98 2.03 20.38
CA PRO A 77 6.27 0.62 20.61
C PRO A 77 5.85 0.11 21.99
N HIS A 78 5.71 1.03 22.95
CA HIS A 78 5.17 0.75 24.27
C HIS A 78 3.84 1.49 24.43
N PRO A 79 2.69 0.79 24.44
CA PRO A 79 1.43 1.44 24.79
C PRO A 79 1.56 2.05 26.18
N LYS A 80 1.21 3.34 26.32
CA LYS A 80 1.38 4.12 27.56
C LYS A 80 0.49 3.66 28.73
N PHE A 81 -0.24 2.55 28.59
CA PHE A 81 -1.22 2.07 29.57
C PHE A 81 -1.12 0.56 29.72
N ASP A 82 -1.29 0.10 30.95
CA ASP A 82 -1.42 -1.32 31.27
C ASP A 82 -2.78 -1.85 30.78
N PRO A 83 -2.87 -3.08 30.23
CA PRO A 83 -4.13 -3.70 29.82
C PRO A 83 -5.21 -3.74 30.91
N SER A 84 -4.82 -3.65 32.19
CA SER A 84 -5.73 -3.63 33.35
C SER A 84 -6.29 -2.24 33.70
N SER A 85 -5.92 -1.18 32.96
CA SER A 85 -6.30 0.18 33.30
C SER A 85 -7.79 0.46 33.07
N LEU A 86 -8.54 0.70 34.15
CA LEU A 86 -10.01 0.86 34.16
C LEU A 86 -10.53 2.13 33.46
N PHE A 87 -9.68 3.16 33.32
CA PHE A 87 -10.05 4.44 32.72
C PHE A 87 -8.99 4.93 31.75
N ILE A 88 -9.15 4.58 30.47
CA ILE A 88 -8.32 5.11 29.40
C ILE A 88 -9.11 6.22 28.70
N PRO A 89 -8.63 7.48 28.70
CA PRO A 89 -9.26 8.56 27.96
C PRO A 89 -9.46 8.15 26.49
N LYS A 90 -10.63 8.45 25.90
CA LYS A 90 -10.92 8.05 24.50
C LYS A 90 -9.88 8.52 23.47
N LYS A 91 -9.20 9.64 23.75
CA LYS A 91 -8.09 10.17 22.93
C LYS A 91 -6.83 9.29 22.96
N LEU A 92 -6.70 8.46 23.99
CA LEU A 92 -5.59 7.52 24.21
C LEU A 92 -5.96 6.10 23.77
N THR A 93 -7.25 5.78 23.63
CA THR A 93 -7.73 4.53 23.02
C THR A 93 -7.81 4.61 21.49
N LYS A 94 -7.89 5.82 20.90
CA LYS A 94 -7.78 5.99 19.46
C LYS A 94 -6.30 6.15 19.08
N PRO A 95 -5.68 5.16 18.42
CA PRO A 95 -4.33 5.33 17.89
C PRO A 95 -4.31 6.53 16.93
N SER A 96 -3.71 7.63 17.38
CA SER A 96 -3.46 8.80 16.54
C SER A 96 -2.04 8.71 16.05
N ILE A 97 -1.88 8.39 14.77
CA ILE A 97 -0.58 8.42 14.10
C ILE A 97 -0.22 9.89 13.88
N GLU A 98 1.01 10.27 14.15
CA GLU A 98 1.49 11.62 13.85
C GLU A 98 1.95 11.69 12.39
N PRO A 99 1.28 12.45 11.50
CA PRO A 99 1.63 12.48 10.08
C PRO A 99 3.07 12.97 9.83
N LYS A 100 3.57 13.87 10.69
CA LYS A 100 4.94 14.40 10.63
C LYS A 100 6.03 13.32 10.79
N ASP A 101 5.69 12.24 11.51
CA ASP A 101 6.59 11.12 11.83
C ASP A 101 6.37 9.93 10.85
N MET A 102 5.65 10.20 9.75
CA MET A 102 5.52 9.32 8.61
C MET A 102 6.13 9.97 7.38
N LYS A 103 6.70 9.14 6.52
CA LYS A 103 7.08 9.51 5.16
C LYS A 103 6.44 8.55 4.19
N ILE A 104 6.18 9.05 2.99
CA ILE A 104 5.82 8.20 1.86
C ILE A 104 7.01 8.14 0.92
N LEU A 105 7.30 6.95 0.42
CA LEU A 105 8.28 6.78 -0.63
C LEU A 105 7.59 6.50 -1.96
N TRP A 106 7.77 7.42 -2.89
CA TRP A 106 7.38 7.28 -4.27
C TRP A 106 8.61 6.99 -5.11
N MET A 107 8.51 6.10 -6.09
CA MET A 107 9.56 5.92 -7.09
C MET A 107 8.93 5.56 -8.42
N ASP A 108 9.44 6.13 -9.49
CA ASP A 108 9.22 5.64 -10.85
C ASP A 108 10.43 4.83 -11.31
N SER A 109 10.60 4.64 -12.62
CA SER A 109 11.73 3.90 -13.18
C SER A 109 13.08 4.64 -13.05
N ASN A 110 13.07 5.96 -12.87
CA ASN A 110 14.25 6.83 -13.01
C ASN A 110 14.53 7.68 -11.76
N SER A 111 13.61 7.74 -10.82
CA SER A 111 13.63 8.65 -9.70
C SER A 111 12.92 8.05 -8.49
N GLY A 112 13.39 8.41 -7.30
CA GLY A 112 12.77 8.09 -6.04
C GLY A 112 12.72 9.34 -5.18
N LEU A 113 11.58 9.58 -4.55
CA LEU A 113 11.30 10.73 -3.71
C LEU A 113 10.76 10.27 -2.37
N MET A 114 11.24 10.92 -1.31
CA MET A 114 10.64 10.85 0.01
C MET A 114 9.70 12.03 0.18
N MET A 115 8.44 11.75 0.46
CA MET A 115 7.34 12.71 0.53
C MET A 115 6.85 12.84 1.96
N ASP A 116 6.31 14.02 2.26
CA ASP A 116 5.72 14.33 3.56
C ASP A 116 4.23 14.01 3.56
N VAL A 117 3.74 13.42 4.66
CA VAL A 117 2.32 13.21 4.88
C VAL A 117 1.74 14.46 5.53
N TRP A 118 0.96 15.23 4.77
CA TRP A 118 0.36 16.46 5.25
C TRP A 118 -0.94 16.21 6.03
N HIS A 119 -1.74 15.27 5.55
CA HIS A 119 -2.99 14.88 6.20
C HIS A 119 -3.18 13.37 6.13
N LEU A 120 -3.74 12.79 7.19
CA LEU A 120 -4.08 11.38 7.28
C LEU A 120 -5.47 11.23 7.89
N ASN A 121 -6.31 10.44 7.24
CA ASN A 121 -7.60 10.04 7.76
C ASN A 121 -7.86 8.56 7.45
N TYR A 122 -8.64 7.89 8.28
CA TYR A 122 -9.00 6.50 8.06
C TYR A 122 -10.43 6.27 8.52
N ASN A 123 -11.08 5.31 7.87
CA ASN A 123 -12.42 4.91 8.21
C ASN A 123 -12.38 3.85 9.32
N ASP A 124 -13.27 3.96 10.32
CA ASP A 124 -13.30 2.99 11.43
C ASP A 124 -14.04 1.70 11.10
N THR A 125 -14.81 1.69 10.01
CA THR A 125 -15.67 0.59 9.56
C THR A 125 -15.16 -0.13 8.32
N SER A 126 -14.64 0.62 7.34
CA SER A 126 -13.89 0.08 6.21
C SER A 126 -12.40 0.10 6.55
N ASP A 127 -11.66 -0.92 6.14
CA ASP A 127 -10.22 -1.02 6.39
C ASP A 127 -9.43 -0.13 5.43
N ILE A 128 -9.86 1.12 5.27
CA ILE A 128 -9.38 2.08 4.27
C ILE A 128 -8.82 3.30 4.99
N ALA A 129 -7.64 3.72 4.57
CA ALA A 129 -7.02 4.98 4.94
C ALA A 129 -6.70 5.83 3.71
N CYS A 130 -6.78 7.15 3.88
CA CYS A 130 -6.50 8.14 2.86
C CYS A 130 -5.52 9.18 3.40
N CYS A 131 -4.54 9.53 2.57
CA CYS A 131 -3.47 10.45 2.93
C CYS A 131 -3.36 11.53 1.86
N VAL A 132 -3.09 12.76 2.28
CA VAL A 132 -2.62 13.81 1.36
C VAL A 132 -1.12 13.92 1.55
N VAL A 133 -0.38 13.77 0.45
CA VAL A 133 1.08 13.87 0.45
C VAL A 133 1.57 15.01 -0.41
N THR A 134 2.70 15.57 0.02
CA THR A 134 3.40 16.66 -0.66
C THR A 134 4.86 16.30 -0.83
N PHE A 135 5.47 16.76 -1.91
CA PHE A 135 6.90 16.56 -2.13
C PHE A 135 7.71 17.63 -1.37
N GLN A 136 8.98 17.34 -1.07
CA GLN A 136 9.88 18.31 -0.41
C GLN A 136 10.32 19.38 -1.41
N LYS A 137 10.42 20.66 -1.02
CA LYS A 137 10.74 21.75 -1.95
C LYS A 137 11.99 21.51 -2.83
N SER A 138 12.96 20.74 -2.33
CA SER A 138 14.16 20.31 -3.06
C SER A 138 13.90 19.38 -4.27
N ASP A 139 12.71 18.79 -4.37
CA ASP A 139 12.33 17.78 -5.36
C ASP A 139 11.34 18.30 -6.41
N GLU A 140 11.21 19.62 -6.54
CA GLU A 140 10.32 20.27 -7.49
C GLU A 140 10.57 19.77 -8.94
N GLY A 141 9.49 19.44 -9.64
CA GLY A 141 9.53 18.94 -11.04
C GLY A 141 9.92 17.48 -11.21
N ARG A 142 10.32 16.77 -10.14
CA ARG A 142 10.65 15.34 -10.18
C ARG A 142 9.43 14.44 -9.95
N PHE A 143 8.46 14.91 -9.17
CA PHE A 143 7.25 14.15 -8.87
C PHE A 143 6.30 14.16 -10.07
N LYS A 144 6.09 12.97 -10.67
CA LYS A 144 5.24 12.77 -11.84
C LYS A 144 4.30 11.59 -11.58
N PRO A 145 3.31 11.75 -10.69
CA PRO A 145 2.46 10.64 -10.29
C PRO A 145 1.55 10.20 -11.43
N SER A 146 1.26 8.91 -11.47
CA SER A 146 0.11 8.39 -12.21
C SER A 146 -1.04 8.16 -11.25
N SER A 147 -2.25 8.58 -11.64
CA SER A 147 -3.45 8.43 -10.81
C SER A 147 -4.28 7.26 -11.32
N ILE A 148 -4.67 6.38 -10.42
CA ILE A 148 -5.57 5.26 -10.72
C ILE A 148 -6.90 5.53 -10.01
N PRO A 149 -7.97 5.82 -10.77
CA PRO A 149 -9.27 6.09 -10.18
C PRO A 149 -9.81 4.84 -9.46
N ILE A 150 -10.53 5.06 -8.36
CA ILE A 150 -11.22 3.97 -7.68
C ILE A 150 -12.49 3.65 -8.46
N ASP A 151 -12.57 2.42 -8.94
CA ASP A 151 -13.82 1.83 -9.40
C ASP A 151 -14.56 1.19 -8.22
N THR A 152 -15.88 1.40 -8.18
CA THR A 152 -16.77 0.83 -7.16
C THR A 152 -17.60 -0.34 -7.69
N MET A 153 -17.38 -0.75 -8.95
CA MET A 153 -17.98 -1.96 -9.50
C MET A 153 -17.62 -3.18 -8.66
N VAL A 154 -18.64 -3.98 -8.37
CA VAL A 154 -18.50 -5.24 -7.64
C VAL A 154 -18.10 -6.32 -8.65
N PRO A 155 -16.96 -7.00 -8.49
CA PRO A 155 -16.53 -8.01 -9.43
C PRO A 155 -17.39 -9.28 -9.31
N CYS A 156 -17.34 -10.14 -10.32
CA CYS A 156 -18.02 -11.43 -10.34
C CYS A 156 -17.11 -12.57 -9.87
N GLU A 157 -17.69 -13.63 -9.29
CA GLU A 157 -16.93 -14.85 -9.01
C GLU A 157 -16.38 -15.47 -10.31
N GLY A 158 -15.13 -15.91 -10.27
CA GLY A 158 -14.39 -16.41 -11.42
C GLY A 158 -13.76 -15.32 -12.30
N GLU A 159 -14.07 -14.04 -12.06
CA GLU A 159 -13.50 -12.93 -12.82
C GLU A 159 -11.99 -12.81 -12.57
N LEU A 160 -11.24 -12.60 -13.65
CA LEU A 160 -9.80 -12.44 -13.61
C LEU A 160 -9.44 -11.07 -13.05
N ILE A 161 -8.50 -11.03 -12.11
CA ILE A 161 -8.05 -9.81 -11.45
C ILE A 161 -6.52 -9.77 -11.36
N HIS A 162 -5.98 -8.55 -11.38
CA HIS A 162 -4.60 -8.26 -11.04
C HIS A 162 -4.54 -7.62 -9.65
N MET A 163 -3.77 -8.20 -8.75
CA MET A 163 -3.33 -7.54 -7.52
C MET A 163 -1.97 -6.90 -7.78
N VAL A 164 -1.89 -5.59 -7.56
CA VAL A 164 -0.68 -4.80 -7.84
C VAL A 164 -0.24 -4.15 -6.53
N SER A 165 0.97 -4.49 -6.10
CA SER A 165 1.50 -4.01 -4.83
C SER A 165 3.03 -3.95 -4.85
N LEU A 166 3.61 -3.49 -3.75
CA LEU A 166 5.04 -3.62 -3.49
C LEU A 166 5.26 -4.83 -2.56
N ASP A 167 6.26 -5.65 -2.87
CA ASP A 167 6.70 -6.77 -2.06
C ASP A 167 8.23 -6.76 -1.89
N ASN A 168 8.75 -7.71 -1.09
CA ASN A 168 10.18 -7.86 -0.80
C ASN A 168 10.86 -6.53 -0.39
N LEU A 169 10.12 -5.75 0.40
CA LEU A 169 10.52 -4.45 0.89
C LEU A 169 11.63 -4.63 1.93
N THR A 170 12.85 -4.28 1.55
CA THR A 170 14.03 -4.34 2.42
C THR A 170 14.64 -2.97 2.54
N HIS A 171 15.07 -2.62 3.75
CA HIS A 171 15.76 -1.36 4.00
C HIS A 171 17.02 -1.62 4.84
N SER A 172 17.98 -0.71 4.70
CA SER A 172 19.08 -0.58 5.64
C SER A 172 19.32 0.90 5.90
N THR A 173 19.59 1.24 7.15
CA THR A 173 19.88 2.63 7.56
C THR A 173 21.36 2.73 7.92
N VAL A 174 22.01 3.75 7.38
CA VAL A 174 23.41 4.09 7.66
C VAL A 174 23.44 5.48 8.28
N HIS A 175 24.09 5.59 9.43
CA HIS A 175 24.30 6.85 10.13
C HIS A 175 25.59 7.51 9.62
N LEU A 176 25.48 8.75 9.12
CA LEU A 176 26.59 9.56 8.64
C LEU A 176 26.62 10.86 9.44
N GLY A 177 27.18 10.79 10.65
CA GLY A 177 27.15 11.91 11.59
C GLY A 177 25.72 12.19 12.07
N ASN A 178 25.24 13.41 11.87
CA ASN A 178 23.86 13.80 12.19
C ASN A 178 22.85 13.39 11.10
N ASP A 179 23.33 12.99 9.92
CA ASP A 179 22.47 12.58 8.82
C ASP A 179 22.19 11.07 8.88
N LYS A 180 20.96 10.68 8.59
CA LYS A 180 20.57 9.28 8.38
C LYS A 180 20.31 9.07 6.89
N ARG A 181 21.00 8.11 6.30
CA ARG A 181 20.72 7.64 4.93
C ARG A 181 20.04 6.29 4.99
N MET A 182 18.94 6.15 4.26
CA MET A 182 18.23 4.89 4.10
C MET A 182 18.47 4.37 2.68
N LYS A 183 18.98 3.14 2.57
CA LYS A 183 18.93 2.38 1.34
C LYS A 183 17.67 1.54 1.36
N LEU A 184 16.89 1.61 0.29
CA LEU A 184 15.67 0.85 0.13
C LEU A 184 15.77 -0.01 -1.13
N SER A 185 15.35 -1.27 -1.01
CA SER A 185 15.06 -2.13 -2.15
C SER A 185 13.60 -2.56 -2.06
N ARG A 186 12.90 -2.47 -3.19
CA ARG A 186 11.51 -2.85 -3.31
C ARG A 186 11.30 -3.55 -4.62
N ARG A 187 10.39 -4.52 -4.65
CA ARG A 187 9.93 -5.15 -5.87
C ARG A 187 8.47 -4.78 -6.09
N MET A 188 8.14 -4.41 -7.32
CA MET A 188 6.74 -4.31 -7.73
C MET A 188 6.25 -5.72 -8.08
N SER A 189 5.13 -6.13 -7.49
CA SER A 189 4.47 -7.41 -7.76
C SER A 189 3.16 -7.16 -8.49
N ILE A 190 2.93 -7.95 -9.52
CA ILE A 190 1.66 -8.00 -10.26
C ILE A 190 1.27 -9.46 -10.22
N ARG A 191 0.27 -9.81 -9.41
CA ARG A 191 -0.24 -11.19 -9.32
C ARG A 191 -1.56 -11.28 -10.04
N CYS A 192 -1.68 -12.23 -10.94
CA CYS A 192 -2.95 -12.53 -11.62
C CYS A 192 -3.62 -13.69 -10.90
N GLY A 193 -4.92 -13.59 -10.70
CA GLY A 193 -5.74 -14.65 -10.12
C GLY A 193 -7.21 -14.38 -10.38
N VAL A 194 -8.09 -15.07 -9.66
CA VAL A 194 -9.53 -14.97 -9.87
C VAL A 194 -10.25 -14.61 -8.57
N VAL A 195 -11.38 -13.94 -8.69
CA VAL A 195 -12.31 -13.77 -7.59
C VAL A 195 -12.89 -15.13 -7.20
N THR A 196 -12.85 -15.46 -5.92
CA THR A 196 -13.31 -16.75 -5.37
C THR A 196 -14.61 -16.64 -4.58
N GLY A 197 -15.06 -15.42 -4.28
CA GLY A 197 -16.29 -15.17 -3.54
C GLY A 197 -16.58 -13.68 -3.38
N VAL A 198 -17.86 -13.30 -3.39
CA VAL A 198 -18.29 -11.90 -3.24
C VAL A 198 -19.25 -11.78 -2.05
N TYR A 199 -18.98 -10.81 -1.16
CA TYR A 199 -19.67 -10.68 0.13
C TYR A 199 -20.17 -9.25 0.36
N PRO A 200 -21.39 -8.91 -0.09
CA PRO A 200 -21.95 -7.56 0.03
C PRO A 200 -22.15 -7.06 1.46
N LYS A 201 -22.21 -7.96 2.43
CA LYS A 201 -22.36 -7.65 3.86
C LYS A 201 -21.06 -7.84 4.66
N GLY A 202 -19.95 -8.10 3.95
CA GLY A 202 -18.66 -8.43 4.54
C GLY A 202 -18.48 -9.92 4.86
N PHE A 203 -17.24 -10.26 5.19
CA PHE A 203 -16.79 -11.63 5.45
C PHE A 203 -15.77 -11.64 6.61
N ARG A 204 -16.01 -12.54 7.59
CA ARG A 204 -15.17 -12.69 8.80
C ARG A 204 -15.03 -11.37 9.58
N GLN A 205 -13.80 -10.87 9.69
CA GLN A 205 -13.46 -9.64 10.43
C GLN A 205 -13.87 -8.35 9.68
N TYR A 206 -14.12 -8.44 8.38
CA TYR A 206 -14.54 -7.31 7.56
C TYR A 206 -16.06 -7.19 7.58
N ARG A 207 -16.57 -6.07 8.06
CA ARG A 207 -18.02 -5.79 8.20
C ARG A 207 -18.58 -4.89 7.09
N TRP A 208 -17.93 -4.90 5.93
CA TRP A 208 -18.24 -4.05 4.77
C TRP A 208 -18.06 -4.85 3.48
N THR A 209 -18.63 -4.40 2.36
CA THR A 209 -18.60 -5.09 1.06
C THR A 209 -17.18 -5.50 0.67
N CYS A 210 -16.93 -6.80 0.53
CA CYS A 210 -15.61 -7.31 0.17
C CYS A 210 -15.72 -8.52 -0.77
N PHE A 211 -14.60 -8.92 -1.36
CA PHE A 211 -14.47 -10.15 -2.14
C PHE A 211 -13.22 -10.92 -1.69
N THR A 212 -13.19 -12.21 -1.99
CA THR A 212 -12.01 -13.06 -1.81
C THR A 212 -11.38 -13.38 -3.16
N THR A 213 -10.08 -13.64 -3.16
CA THR A 213 -9.31 -13.98 -4.38
C THR A 213 -8.51 -15.26 -4.16
N SER A 214 -8.06 -15.87 -5.25
CA SER A 214 -7.10 -16.97 -5.25
C SER A 214 -5.65 -16.52 -5.02
N ILE A 215 -5.38 -15.22 -5.12
CA ILE A 215 -4.05 -14.62 -4.93
C ILE A 215 -3.70 -14.62 -3.43
N PRO A 216 -2.56 -15.18 -3.01
CA PRO A 216 -2.09 -15.08 -1.64
C PRO A 216 -1.59 -13.66 -1.35
N ALA A 217 -2.05 -13.09 -0.23
CA ALA A 217 -1.52 -11.84 0.29
C ALA A 217 -0.29 -12.12 1.18
N GLU A 218 0.80 -11.41 0.93
CA GLU A 218 2.03 -11.44 1.74
C GLU A 218 2.23 -10.13 2.48
N PRO A 219 3.04 -10.13 3.57
CA PRO A 219 3.43 -8.90 4.25
C PRO A 219 4.00 -7.87 3.26
N GLY A 220 3.54 -6.61 3.38
CA GLY A 220 3.92 -5.50 2.49
C GLY A 220 2.95 -5.26 1.34
N MET A 221 2.17 -6.26 0.92
CA MET A 221 1.19 -6.12 -0.17
C MET A 221 -0.07 -5.34 0.23
N SER A 222 -0.37 -5.32 1.54
CA SER A 222 -1.54 -4.63 2.09
C SER A 222 -1.63 -3.18 1.64
N GLY A 223 -2.82 -2.77 1.20
CA GLY A 223 -3.10 -1.43 0.69
C GLY A 223 -2.72 -1.22 -0.79
N GLY A 224 -2.15 -2.22 -1.46
CA GLY A 224 -2.05 -2.24 -2.92
C GLY A 224 -3.42 -2.26 -3.60
N LEU A 225 -3.43 -2.08 -4.91
CA LEU A 225 -4.67 -2.02 -5.70
C LEU A 225 -5.02 -3.39 -6.27
N VAL A 226 -6.32 -3.60 -6.48
CA VAL A 226 -6.83 -4.70 -7.30
C VAL A 226 -7.53 -4.09 -8.50
N ALA A 227 -7.18 -4.55 -9.70
CA ALA A 227 -7.73 -4.06 -10.94
C ALA A 227 -8.22 -5.21 -11.82
N LEU A 228 -9.24 -4.94 -12.63
CA LEU A 228 -9.59 -5.79 -13.76
C LEU A 228 -8.56 -5.57 -14.86
N PRO A 229 -7.99 -6.64 -15.44
CA PRO A 229 -7.06 -6.48 -16.55
C PRO A 229 -7.78 -5.94 -17.78
N GLU A 230 -7.22 -4.90 -18.41
CA GLU A 230 -7.71 -4.44 -19.70
C GLU A 230 -7.47 -5.53 -20.77
N ALA A 231 -8.37 -5.62 -21.75
CA ALA A 231 -8.22 -6.53 -22.87
C ALA A 231 -6.86 -6.32 -23.57
N GLY A 232 -6.03 -7.36 -23.62
CA GLY A 232 -4.69 -7.31 -24.21
C GLY A 232 -3.57 -6.82 -23.27
N LYS A 233 -3.90 -6.30 -22.07
CA LYS A 233 -2.93 -6.04 -20.99
C LYS A 233 -2.89 -7.17 -19.95
N THR A 234 -3.79 -8.13 -20.06
CA THR A 234 -3.72 -9.38 -19.31
C THR A 234 -2.40 -10.06 -19.60
N VAL A 235 -1.59 -10.29 -18.56
CA VAL A 235 -0.32 -10.98 -18.73
C VAL A 235 -0.62 -12.43 -19.04
N ALA A 236 -0.46 -12.82 -20.30
CA ALA A 236 -0.19 -14.21 -20.64
C ALA A 236 1.23 -14.49 -20.13
N ALA A 237 1.33 -15.29 -19.07
CA ALA A 237 2.59 -15.91 -18.68
C ALA A 237 2.88 -17.10 -19.60
#